data_AF-A0A8S3FLQ7-F1
#
_entry.id   AF-A0A8S3FLQ7-F1
#
_cell.length_a   1.000
_cell.length_b   1.000
_cell.length_c   1.000
_cell.angle_alpha   90.00
_cell.angle_beta   90.00
_cell.angle_gamma   90.00
#
_symmetry.space_group_name_H-M   'P 1'
#
loop_
_entity.id
_entity.type
_entity.pdbx_description
1 polymer ?
#
loop_
_entity_poly.entity_id
_entity_poly.type
_entity_poly.pdbx_seq_one_letter_code
_entity_poly.pdbx_strand_id
1 'polypeptide(L)'
;MHQTSLNRQSSFAKTGLDAPWTKTKDEIADFYKVDETKGLSEERVRQDLETYGPNELPAEEGKPLWKLILEQFNDLLVKILLAAACISFVLALFEEHKEGESLVAAFVEPLVILLILIANAIVGVWQVSYIFIFINSLDKTNDINRNGTPKVLLKH
;
A
#
# COMPACT_ATOMS: atom_id res chain seq x y z
N MET A 1 -23.73 19.53 -10.55
CA MET A 1 -22.34 19.00 -10.42
C MET A 1 -22.30 17.47 -10.25
N HIS A 2 -23.22 16.69 -10.84
CA HIS A 2 -23.33 15.24 -10.60
C HIS A 2 -23.20 14.34 -11.85
N GLN A 3 -22.78 14.88 -13.00
CA GLN A 3 -22.70 14.13 -14.27
C GLN A 3 -21.27 13.82 -14.74
N THR A 4 -20.24 14.39 -14.11
CA THR A 4 -18.84 14.23 -14.54
C THR A 4 -18.20 12.88 -14.12
N SER A 5 -18.86 12.08 -13.27
CA SER A 5 -18.34 10.79 -12.78
C SER A 5 -18.71 9.58 -13.64
N LEU A 6 -19.78 9.64 -14.44
CA LEU A 6 -20.23 8.50 -15.26
C LEU A 6 -19.51 8.40 -16.61
N ASN A 7 -19.00 9.51 -17.15
CA ASN A 7 -18.31 9.51 -18.45
C ASN A 7 -16.87 8.96 -18.39
N ARG A 8 -16.33 8.72 -17.19
CA ARG A 8 -14.97 8.18 -17.01
C ARG A 8 -14.94 6.65 -16.98
N GLN A 9 -16.04 6.00 -16.59
CA GLN A 9 -16.13 4.54 -16.55
C GLN A 9 -16.38 3.92 -17.93
N SER A 10 -17.04 4.64 -18.85
CA SER A 10 -17.29 4.17 -20.22
C SER A 10 -16.04 4.16 -21.11
N SER A 11 -14.97 4.86 -20.71
CA SER A 11 -13.72 4.95 -21.48
C SER A 11 -12.78 3.77 -21.24
N PHE A 12 -12.81 3.15 -20.06
CA PHE A 12 -11.99 1.98 -19.73
C PHE A 12 -12.64 0.66 -20.19
N ALA A 13 -13.95 0.65 -20.41
CA ALA A 13 -14.70 -0.55 -20.78
C ALA A 13 -14.62 -0.93 -22.28
N LYS A 14 -13.83 -0.24 -23.11
CA LYS A 14 -13.89 -0.41 -24.57
C LYS A 14 -12.76 -1.22 -25.21
N THR A 15 -11.83 -1.77 -24.43
CA THR A 15 -10.66 -2.47 -24.98
C THR A 15 -10.59 -3.96 -24.66
N GLY A 16 -11.46 -4.51 -23.81
CA GLY A 16 -11.45 -5.94 -23.45
C GLY A 16 -12.80 -6.63 -23.67
N LEU A 17 -12.80 -7.97 -23.68
CA LEU A 17 -14.02 -8.78 -23.73
C LEU A 17 -14.84 -8.57 -22.43
N ASP A 18 -16.11 -8.21 -22.54
CA ASP A 18 -16.99 -8.07 -21.38
C ASP A 18 -17.27 -9.43 -20.74
N ALA A 19 -17.02 -9.55 -19.43
CA ALA A 19 -17.24 -10.75 -18.61
C ALA A 19 -16.65 -12.05 -19.22
N PRO A 20 -15.32 -12.14 -19.43
CA PRO A 20 -14.70 -13.30 -20.07
C PRO A 20 -14.92 -14.60 -19.28
N TRP A 21 -15.13 -14.53 -17.96
CA TRP A 21 -15.41 -15.69 -17.10
C TRP A 21 -16.78 -16.35 -17.36
N THR A 22 -17.68 -15.72 -18.12
CA THR A 22 -18.99 -16.30 -18.49
C THR A 22 -19.02 -16.86 -19.91
N LYS A 23 -17.92 -16.76 -20.66
CA LYS A 23 -17.83 -17.15 -22.07
C LYS A 23 -17.16 -18.51 -22.23
N THR A 24 -17.45 -19.19 -23.34
CA THR A 24 -16.79 -20.46 -23.64
C THR A 24 -15.34 -20.23 -24.07
N LYS A 25 -14.50 -21.27 -23.99
CA LYS A 25 -13.09 -21.18 -24.42
C LYS A 25 -12.98 -20.72 -25.88
N ASP A 26 -13.81 -21.28 -26.75
CA ASP A 26 -13.85 -20.94 -28.18
C ASP A 26 -14.24 -19.47 -28.41
N GLU A 27 -15.23 -18.94 -27.68
CA GLU A 27 -15.63 -17.53 -27.78
C GLU A 27 -14.52 -16.57 -27.34
N ILE A 28 -13.73 -16.96 -26.33
CA ILE A 28 -12.59 -16.17 -25.85
C ILE A 28 -11.45 -16.24 -26.86
N ALA A 29 -11.14 -17.45 -27.37
CA ALA A 29 -10.10 -17.67 -28.37
C ALA A 29 -10.40 -16.92 -29.68
N ASP A 30 -11.66 -16.92 -30.12
CA ASP A 30 -12.11 -16.19 -31.31
C ASP A 30 -12.04 -14.67 -31.12
N PHE A 31 -12.41 -14.16 -29.94
CA PHE A 31 -12.35 -12.72 -29.66
C PHE A 31 -10.92 -12.19 -29.64
N TYR A 32 -10.00 -12.91 -28.99
CA TYR A 32 -8.57 -12.56 -28.95
C TYR A 32 -7.79 -13.06 -30.17
N LYS A 33 -8.43 -13.78 -31.10
CA LYS A 33 -7.83 -14.42 -32.29
C LYS A 33 -6.57 -15.22 -31.97
N VAL A 34 -6.64 -16.00 -30.89
CA VAL A 34 -5.56 -16.86 -30.41
C VAL A 34 -5.73 -18.26 -31.01
N ASP A 35 -4.66 -18.79 -31.60
CA ASP A 35 -4.57 -20.20 -31.94
C ASP A 35 -4.23 -20.98 -30.67
N GLU A 36 -5.12 -21.87 -30.19
CA GLU A 36 -4.88 -22.64 -28.96
C GLU A 36 -3.61 -23.49 -29.00
N THR A 37 -3.14 -23.86 -30.20
CA THR A 37 -1.98 -24.73 -30.39
C THR A 37 -0.67 -23.96 -30.60
N LYS A 38 -0.75 -22.70 -31.07
CA LYS A 38 0.43 -21.90 -31.43
C LYS A 38 0.58 -20.60 -30.64
N GLY A 39 -0.45 -20.19 -29.88
CA GLY A 39 -0.46 -18.92 -29.15
C GLY A 39 -0.64 -17.70 -30.04
N LEU A 40 -0.30 -16.51 -29.53
CA LEU A 40 -0.32 -15.26 -30.30
C LEU A 40 0.93 -15.16 -31.19
N SER A 41 0.78 -14.54 -32.36
CA SER A 41 1.92 -14.17 -33.21
C SER A 41 2.69 -12.98 -32.63
N GLU A 42 3.99 -12.88 -32.90
CA GLU A 42 4.81 -11.75 -32.41
C GLU A 42 4.27 -10.38 -32.86
N GLU A 43 3.72 -10.31 -34.08
CA GLU A 43 3.09 -9.09 -34.61
C GLU A 43 1.88 -8.66 -33.76
N ARG A 44 1.10 -9.62 -33.24
CA ARG A 44 -0.02 -9.37 -32.35
C ARG A 44 0.45 -8.94 -30.97
N VAL A 45 1.45 -9.62 -30.41
CA VAL A 45 2.06 -9.24 -29.13
C VAL A 45 2.54 -7.79 -29.17
N ARG A 46 3.14 -7.36 -30.28
CA ARG A 46 3.58 -5.97 -30.47
C ARG A 46 2.41 -4.98 -30.55
N GLN A 47 1.35 -5.31 -31.29
CA GLN A 47 0.13 -4.49 -31.34
C GLN A 47 -0.57 -4.38 -29.99
N ASP A 48 -0.58 -5.46 -29.22
CA ASP A 48 -1.18 -5.50 -27.88
C ASP A 48 -0.33 -4.69 -26.89
N LEU A 49 1.00 -4.74 -26.98
CA LEU A 49 1.89 -3.86 -26.21
C LEU A 49 1.64 -2.37 -26.49
N GLU A 50 1.35 -1.99 -27.74
CA GLU A 50 1.01 -0.61 -28.10
C GLU A 50 -0.39 -0.21 -27.61
N THR A 51 -1.34 -1.15 -27.58
CA THR A 51 -2.75 -0.88 -27.24
C THR A 51 -3.01 -0.90 -25.73
N TYR A 52 -2.45 -1.88 -25.02
CA TYR A 52 -2.67 -2.10 -23.58
C TYR A 52 -1.50 -1.64 -22.72
N GLY A 53 -0.34 -1.38 -23.32
CA GLY A 53 0.88 -1.08 -22.59
C GLY A 53 1.54 -2.31 -21.98
N PRO A 54 2.71 -2.15 -21.35
CA PRO A 54 3.33 -3.22 -20.60
C PRO A 54 2.43 -3.60 -19.41
N ASN A 55 2.19 -4.91 -19.21
CA ASN A 55 1.51 -5.45 -18.02
C ASN A 55 2.37 -5.31 -16.74
N GLU A 56 2.70 -4.09 -16.35
CA GLU A 56 3.46 -3.74 -15.14
C GLU A 56 2.57 -3.03 -14.14
N LEU A 57 2.72 -3.38 -12.88
CA LEU A 57 2.11 -2.62 -11.80
C LEU A 57 2.86 -1.29 -11.69
N PRO A 58 2.16 -0.14 -11.74
CA PRO A 58 2.83 1.16 -11.65
C PRO A 58 3.59 1.24 -10.32
N ALA A 59 4.88 1.57 -10.37
CA ALA A 59 5.69 1.76 -9.19
C ALA A 59 5.23 3.03 -8.46
N GLU A 60 4.60 2.88 -7.29
CA GLU A 60 4.42 3.99 -6.38
C GLU A 60 5.78 4.39 -5.79
N GLU A 61 6.18 5.65 -5.97
CA GLU A 61 7.33 6.21 -5.28
C GLU A 61 7.10 6.13 -3.76
N GLY A 62 7.88 5.29 -3.08
CA GLY A 62 7.76 5.09 -1.64
C GLY A 62 7.91 6.42 -0.89
N LYS A 63 6.95 6.74 -0.01
CA LYS A 63 7.04 7.91 0.87
C LYS A 63 8.31 7.79 1.75
N PRO A 64 9.11 8.85 1.90
CA PRO A 64 10.29 8.80 2.77
C PRO A 64 9.90 8.66 4.25
N LEU A 65 10.76 8.02 5.05
CA LEU A 65 10.49 7.69 6.46
C LEU A 65 10.08 8.91 7.31
N TRP A 66 10.73 10.06 7.11
CA TRP A 66 10.40 11.29 7.84
C TRP A 66 8.97 11.76 7.54
N LYS A 67 8.47 11.55 6.32
CA LYS A 67 7.12 11.92 5.92
C LYS A 67 6.09 10.98 6.55
N LEU A 68 6.42 9.69 6.65
CA LEU A 68 5.59 8.70 7.35
C LEU A 68 5.47 9.02 8.84
N ILE A 69 6.58 9.42 9.48
CA ILE A 69 6.58 9.89 10.87
C ILE A 69 5.69 11.13 11.02
N LEU A 70 5.81 12.10 10.11
CA LEU A 70 4.97 13.31 10.12
C LEU A 70 3.47 13.00 9.93
N GLU A 71 3.15 11.99 9.12
CA GLU A 71 1.79 11.51 8.91
C GLU A 71 1.22 10.87 10.17
N GLN A 72 2.05 10.16 10.96
CA GLN A 72 1.65 9.65 12.29
C GLN A 72 1.29 10.79 13.26
N PHE A 73 2.01 11.92 13.26
CA PHE A 73 1.62 13.08 14.08
C PHE A 73 0.26 13.68 13.69
N ASN A 74 -0.23 13.43 12.47
CA ASN A 74 -1.56 13.86 12.06
C ASN A 74 -2.68 12.92 12.50
N ASP A 75 -2.35 11.71 12.96
CA ASP A 75 -3.31 10.73 13.45
C ASP A 75 -4.02 11.21 14.72
N LEU A 76 -5.31 10.91 14.82
CA LEU A 76 -6.14 11.34 15.95
C LEU A 76 -5.64 10.73 17.27
N LEU A 77 -5.21 9.47 17.28
CA LEU A 77 -4.70 8.80 18.48
C LEU A 77 -3.39 9.42 18.95
N VAL A 78 -2.47 9.72 18.03
CA VAL A 78 -1.21 10.41 18.36
C VAL A 78 -1.48 11.80 18.93
N LYS A 79 -2.45 12.54 18.38
CA LYS A 79 -2.88 13.83 18.92
C LYS A 79 -3.44 13.73 20.34
N ILE A 80 -4.25 12.70 20.62
CA ILE A 80 -4.78 12.45 21.96
C ILE A 80 -3.64 12.12 22.94
N LEU A 81 -2.68 11.29 22.53
CA LEU A 81 -1.49 10.95 23.34
C LEU A 81 -0.62 12.17 23.60
N LEU A 82 -0.42 13.03 22.60
CA LEU A 82 0.33 14.27 22.76
C LEU A 82 -0.39 15.23 23.72
N ALA A 83 -1.73 15.33 23.63
CA ALA A 83 -2.52 16.12 24.55
C ALA A 83 -2.43 15.59 25.99
N ALA A 84 -2.49 14.26 26.17
CA ALA A 84 -2.27 13.63 27.47
C ALA A 84 -0.86 13.90 28.01
N ALA A 85 0.17 13.84 27.15
CA ALA A 85 1.55 14.18 27.52
C ALA A 85 1.65 15.63 28.01
N CYS A 86 1.03 16.57 27.29
CA CYS A 86 1.00 17.98 27.69
C CYS A 86 0.27 18.17 29.03
N ILE A 87 -0.87 17.52 29.23
CA ILE A 87 -1.62 17.61 30.50
C ILE A 87 -0.80 17.04 31.65
N SER A 88 -0.24 15.83 31.49
CA SER A 88 0.61 15.19 32.51
C SER A 88 1.86 16.02 32.82
N PHE A 89 2.49 16.62 31.80
CA PHE A 89 3.62 17.53 32.01
C PHE A 89 3.23 18.79 32.78
N VAL A 90 2.10 19.40 32.44
CA VAL A 90 1.59 20.59 33.14
C VAL A 90 1.22 20.25 34.59
N LEU A 91 0.57 19.11 34.84
CA LEU A 91 0.27 18.62 36.19
C LEU A 91 1.56 18.43 37.00
N ALA A 92 2.56 17.76 36.42
CA ALA A 92 3.86 17.55 37.05
C ALA A 92 4.59 18.86 37.42
N LEU A 93 4.45 19.92 36.62
CA LEU A 93 5.00 21.24 36.95
C LEU A 93 4.27 21.95 38.11
N PHE A 94 2.99 21.66 38.32
CA PHE A 94 2.18 22.23 39.40
C PHE A 94 2.10 21.33 40.65
N GLU A 95 2.62 20.11 40.58
CA GLU A 95 2.56 19.09 41.65
C GLU A 95 3.46 19.41 42.85
N GLU A 96 4.19 20.53 42.87
CA GLU A 96 5.12 20.93 43.94
C GLU A 96 4.49 21.09 45.36
N HIS A 97 3.18 20.87 45.54
CA HIS A 97 2.46 21.14 46.79
C HIS A 97 1.59 19.99 47.34
N LYS A 98 1.90 18.72 47.05
CA LYS A 98 1.26 17.58 47.75
C LYS A 98 2.28 16.65 48.38
N GLU A 99 2.39 16.76 49.70
CA GLU A 99 3.16 15.82 50.51
C GLU A 99 2.59 14.40 50.38
N GLY A 100 3.35 13.50 49.77
CA GLY A 100 3.03 12.07 49.71
C GLY A 100 3.30 11.37 48.38
N GLU A 101 3.50 12.13 47.30
CA GLU A 101 3.72 11.54 45.97
C GLU A 101 5.22 11.27 45.75
N SER A 102 5.58 10.01 45.54
CA SER A 102 6.97 9.62 45.30
C SER A 102 7.47 10.26 44.01
N LEU A 103 8.66 10.87 44.02
CA LEU A 103 9.30 11.45 42.81
C LEU A 103 9.29 10.46 41.62
N VAL A 104 9.29 9.16 41.91
CA VAL A 104 9.18 8.09 40.91
C VAL A 104 7.86 8.17 40.14
N ALA A 105 6.73 8.44 40.79
CA ALA A 105 5.41 8.50 40.15
C ALA A 105 5.31 9.65 39.14
N ALA A 106 5.89 10.82 39.46
CA ALA A 106 5.90 12.00 38.59
C ALA A 106 6.61 11.75 37.24
N PHE A 107 7.61 10.85 37.21
CA PHE A 107 8.30 10.48 35.96
C PHE A 107 7.65 9.30 35.22
N VAL A 108 6.79 8.51 35.88
CA VAL A 108 6.17 7.33 35.26
C VAL A 108 5.15 7.74 34.20
N GLU A 109 4.30 8.72 34.46
CA GLU A 109 3.27 9.12 33.48
C GLU A 109 3.84 9.65 32.16
N PRO A 110 4.78 10.63 32.16
CA PRO A 110 5.39 11.10 30.91
C PRO A 110 6.16 10.00 30.20
N LEU A 111 6.81 9.10 30.96
CA LEU A 111 7.57 7.98 30.41
C LEU A 111 6.66 6.97 29.69
N VAL A 112 5.52 6.62 30.27
CA VAL A 112 4.54 5.70 29.65
C VAL A 112 3.98 6.31 28.36
N ILE A 113 3.61 7.59 28.38
CA ILE A 113 3.07 8.27 27.19
C ILE A 113 4.13 8.35 26.08
N LEU A 114 5.39 8.65 26.43
CA LEU A 114 6.51 8.64 25.49
C LEU A 114 6.72 7.24 24.89
N LEU A 115 6.65 6.18 25.70
CA LEU A 115 6.77 4.80 25.23
C LEU A 115 5.66 4.47 24.24
N ILE A 116 4.42 4.85 24.53
CA ILE A 116 3.29 4.62 23.61
C ILE A 116 3.51 5.38 22.29
N LEU A 117 3.99 6.63 22.33
CA LEU A 117 4.30 7.39 21.11
C LEU A 117 5.38 6.71 20.25
N ILE A 118 6.45 6.22 20.89
CA ILE A 118 7.52 5.47 20.21
C ILE A 118 6.97 4.17 19.61
N ALA A 119 6.19 3.41 20.39
CA ALA A 119 5.58 2.18 19.92
C ALA A 119 4.65 2.42 18.72
N ASN A 120 3.83 3.48 18.76
CA ASN A 120 2.93 3.82 17.65
C ASN A 120 3.70 4.22 16.38
N ALA A 121 4.79 4.99 16.53
CA ALA A 121 5.66 5.33 15.41
C ALA A 121 6.29 4.07 14.77
N ILE A 122 6.78 3.13 15.58
CA ILE A 122 7.35 1.87 15.08
C ILE A 122 6.29 1.04 14.36
N VAL A 123 5.12 0.84 14.98
CA VAL A 123 4.02 0.06 14.37
C VAL A 123 3.58 0.70 13.05
N GLY A 124 3.45 2.02 12.99
CA GLY A 124 3.12 2.75 11.76
C GLY A 124 4.13 2.52 10.64
N VAL A 125 5.44 2.63 10.93
CA VAL A 125 6.50 2.36 9.95
C VAL A 125 6.51 0.89 9.53
N TRP A 126 6.27 -0.02 10.47
CA TRP A 126 6.28 -1.45 10.20
C TRP A 126 5.12 -1.87 9.30
N GLN A 127 3.92 -1.36 9.56
CA GLN A 127 2.73 -1.60 8.76
C GLN A 127 2.94 -1.17 7.30
N VAL A 128 3.52 0.02 7.08
CA VAL A 128 3.83 0.52 5.73
C VAL A 128 4.89 -0.35 5.05
N SER A 129 5.91 -0.79 5.80
CA SER A 129 6.98 -1.65 5.27
C SER A 129 6.46 -3.02 4.81
N TYR A 130 5.53 -3.61 5.56
CA TYR A 130 4.90 -4.89 5.18
C TYR A 130 4.12 -4.78 3.87
N ILE A 131 3.38 -3.68 3.68
CA ILE A 131 2.62 -3.44 2.44
C ILE A 131 3.59 -3.36 1.25
N PHE A 132 4.70 -2.64 1.40
CA PHE A 132 5.69 -2.51 0.33
C PHE A 132 6.32 -3.86 -0.04
N ILE A 133 6.67 -4.68 0.95
CA ILE A 133 7.19 -6.04 0.73
C ILE A 133 6.16 -6.89 -0.01
N PHE A 134 4.89 -6.81 0.38
CA PHE A 134 3.81 -7.55 -0.25
C PHE A 134 3.63 -7.17 -1.73
N ILE A 135 3.58 -5.87 -2.05
CA ILE A 135 3.45 -5.38 -3.43
C ILE A 135 4.64 -5.83 -4.29
N ASN A 136 5.87 -5.67 -3.79
CA ASN A 136 7.08 -6.12 -4.51
C ASN A 136 7.06 -7.64 -4.73
N SER A 137 6.49 -8.40 -3.79
CA SER A 137 6.30 -9.84 -3.98
C SER A 137 5.28 -10.16 -5.09
N LEU A 138 4.18 -9.39 -5.19
CA LEU A 138 3.20 -9.57 -6.26
C LEU A 138 3.77 -9.23 -7.63
N ASP A 139 4.56 -8.16 -7.72
CA ASP A 139 5.23 -7.76 -8.96
C ASP A 139 6.19 -8.85 -9.46
N LYS A 140 7.01 -9.41 -8.56
CA LYS A 140 7.88 -10.55 -8.90
C LYS A 140 7.12 -11.77 -9.39
N THR A 141 5.94 -12.06 -8.81
CA THR A 141 5.11 -13.17 -9.28
C THR A 141 4.45 -12.89 -10.63
N ASN A 142 4.19 -11.63 -10.96
CA ASN A 142 3.69 -11.24 -12.27
C ASN A 142 4.79 -11.38 -13.33
N ASP A 143 6.03 -10.96 -13.03
CA ASP A 143 7.16 -11.03 -13.97
C ASP A 143 7.54 -12.47 -14.36
N ILE A 144 7.53 -13.43 -13.42
CA ILE A 144 7.77 -14.85 -13.74
C ILE A 144 6.72 -15.46 -14.68
N ASN A 145 5.52 -14.90 -14.76
CA ASN A 145 4.46 -15.38 -15.65
C ASN A 145 4.50 -14.71 -17.04
N ARG A 146 5.35 -13.70 -17.25
CA ARG A 146 5.40 -12.92 -18.51
C ARG A 146 6.17 -13.61 -19.65
N ASN A 147 7.07 -14.54 -19.37
CA ASN A 147 7.96 -15.11 -20.40
C ASN A 147 7.78 -16.60 -20.73
N GLY A 148 6.85 -17.34 -20.11
CA GLY A 148 6.65 -18.77 -20.39
C GLY A 148 7.85 -19.69 -20.07
N THR A 149 9.03 -19.14 -19.81
CA THR A 149 10.22 -19.83 -19.34
C THR A 149 10.37 -19.56 -17.84
N PRO A 150 10.34 -20.58 -16.97
CA PRO A 150 10.67 -20.40 -15.57
C PRO A 150 12.11 -19.88 -15.49
N LYS A 151 12.27 -18.59 -15.17
CA LYS A 151 13.58 -18.00 -14.93
C LYS A 151 14.07 -18.51 -13.58
N VAL A 152 14.75 -19.65 -13.63
CA VAL A 152 15.35 -20.31 -12.47
C VAL A 152 16.23 -19.28 -11.77
N LEU A 153 15.90 -18.96 -10.52
CA LEU A 153 16.73 -18.16 -9.64
C LEU A 153 18.06 -18.92 -9.42
N LEU A 154 19.05 -18.71 -10.28
CA LEU A 154 20.44 -18.92 -9.92
C LEU A 154 20.85 -17.75 -9.05
N LYS A 155 20.56 -17.88 -7.76
CA LYS A 155 21.14 -17.05 -6.71
C LYS A 155 22.29 -17.83 -6.08
N HIS A 156 23.50 -17.56 -6.55
CA HIS A 156 24.65 -17.54 -5.65
C HIS A 156 24.62 -16.25 -4.82
#